data_AF-A0A7J3WMX9-F1
#
_entry.id   AF-A0A7J3WMX9-F1
#
_cell.length_a   1.000
_cell.length_b   1.000
_cell.length_c   1.000
_cell.angle_alpha   90.00
_cell.angle_beta   90.00
_cell.angle_gamma   90.00
#
_symmetry.space_group_name_H-M   'P 1'
#
loop_
_entity.id
_entity.type
_entity.pdbx_description
1 polymer ?
#
loop_
_entity_poly.entity_id
_entity_poly.type
_entity_poly.pdbx_seq_one_letter_code
_entity_poly.pdbx_strand_id
1 'polypeptide(L)'
;MDVVGALVSVVMGYNVVVFAYFILLNAFYLLIFLLSTDQLLYFLQRSRSVEQFDDPTLMYPSISIIVPAYNEEKTIVASVKSFLEN
;
A
#
# COMPACT_ATOMS: atom_id res chain seq x y z
N MET A 1 -36.08 -18.30 43.44
CA MET A 1 -35.01 -17.60 42.70
C MET A 1 -35.49 -16.19 42.48
N ASP A 2 -34.80 -15.21 43.03
CA ASP A 2 -35.26 -13.83 43.02
C ASP A 2 -35.19 -13.28 41.58
N VAL A 3 -36.24 -12.59 41.14
CA VAL A 3 -36.36 -12.04 39.77
C VAL A 3 -35.16 -11.16 39.43
N VAL A 4 -34.64 -10.44 40.43
CA VAL A 4 -33.42 -9.64 40.35
C VAL A 4 -32.20 -10.51 40.03
N GLY A 5 -32.05 -11.67 40.68
CA GLY A 5 -30.94 -12.59 40.43
C GLY A 5 -30.96 -13.15 39.01
N ALA A 6 -32.14 -13.48 38.49
CA ALA A 6 -32.29 -13.92 37.10
C ALA A 6 -31.89 -12.82 36.11
N LEU A 7 -32.34 -11.58 36.31
CA LEU A 7 -31.95 -10.44 35.47
C LEU A 7 -30.45 -10.18 35.49
N VAL A 8 -29.82 -10.23 36.67
CA VAL A 8 -28.37 -10.04 36.80
C VAL A 8 -27.61 -11.12 36.02
N SER A 9 -28.04 -12.38 36.09
CA SER A 9 -27.38 -13.48 35.37
C SER A 9 -27.43 -13.30 33.84
N VAL A 10 -28.56 -12.84 33.31
CA VAL A 10 -28.72 -12.55 31.87
C VAL A 10 -27.82 -11.39 31.43
N VAL A 11 -27.77 -10.32 32.21
CA VAL A 11 -26.92 -9.16 31.92
C VAL A 11 -25.44 -9.54 32.00
N MET A 12 -25.03 -10.36 32.96
CA MET A 12 -23.65 -10.87 33.03
C MET A 12 -23.29 -11.73 31.83
N GLY A 13 -24.18 -12.66 31.44
CA GLY A 13 -23.97 -13.49 30.25
C GLY A 13 -23.82 -12.66 28.98
N TYR A 14 -24.69 -11.66 28.80
CA TYR A 14 -24.61 -10.73 27.67
C TYR A 14 -23.31 -9.93 27.67
N ASN A 15 -22.87 -9.41 28.82
CA ASN A 15 -21.62 -8.65 28.94
C ASN A 15 -20.41 -9.49 28.52
N VAL A 16 -20.33 -10.77 28.91
CA VAL A 16 -19.24 -11.66 28.51
C VAL A 16 -19.20 -11.82 26.99
N VAL A 17 -20.37 -11.97 26.34
CA VAL A 17 -20.46 -12.08 24.88
C VAL A 17 -20.00 -10.79 24.20
N VAL A 18 -20.48 -9.63 24.67
CA VAL A 18 -20.07 -8.33 24.11
C VAL A 18 -18.58 -8.08 24.28
N PHE A 19 -18.02 -8.44 25.44
CA PHE A 19 -16.61 -8.29 25.72
C PHE A 19 -15.74 -9.19 24.82
N ALA A 20 -16.15 -10.46 24.64
CA ALA A 20 -15.47 -11.38 23.72
C ALA A 20 -15.53 -10.87 22.28
N TYR A 21 -16.69 -10.38 21.83
CA TYR A 21 -16.85 -9.76 20.52
C TYR A 21 -15.92 -8.55 20.35
N PHE A 22 -15.87 -7.65 21.34
CA PHE A 22 -15.00 -6.48 21.30
C PHE A 22 -13.52 -6.87 21.16
N ILE A 23 -13.05 -7.84 21.95
CA ILE A 23 -11.67 -8.32 21.86
C ILE A 23 -11.36 -8.89 20.48
N LEU A 24 -12.23 -9.78 19.96
CA LEU A 24 -12.03 -10.39 18.65
C LEU A 24 -11.95 -9.35 17.54
N LEU A 25 -12.84 -8.36 17.58
CA LEU A 25 -12.92 -7.32 16.58
C LEU A 25 -11.66 -6.43 16.60
N ASN A 26 -11.23 -5.99 17.79
CA ASN A 26 -10.00 -5.23 17.92
C ASN A 26 -8.76 -6.04 17.54
N ALA A 27 -8.70 -7.33 17.89
CA ALA A 27 -7.62 -8.21 17.47
C ALA A 27 -7.56 -8.35 15.96
N PHE A 28 -8.70 -8.46 15.28
CA PHE A 28 -8.78 -8.51 13.83
C PHE A 28 -8.29 -7.21 13.18
N TYR A 29 -8.70 -6.06 13.71
CA TYR A 29 -8.18 -4.77 13.25
C TYR A 29 -6.67 -4.65 13.45
N LEU A 30 -6.16 -5.08 14.61
CA LEU A 30 -4.73 -5.07 14.91
C LEU A 30 -3.97 -5.98 13.93
N LEU A 31 -4.53 -7.15 13.59
CA LEU A 31 -3.94 -8.08 12.62
C LEU A 31 -3.84 -7.43 11.24
N ILE A 32 -4.92 -6.85 10.72
CA ILE A 32 -4.89 -6.15 9.43
C ILE A 32 -3.91 -4.98 9.46
N PHE A 33 -3.89 -4.22 10.55
CA PHE A 33 -2.96 -3.11 10.73
C PHE A 33 -1.50 -3.58 10.67
N LEU A 34 -1.14 -4.66 11.36
CA LEU A 34 0.21 -5.23 11.32
C LEU A 34 0.59 -5.71 9.92
N LEU A 35 -0.32 -6.44 9.24
CA LEU A 35 -0.10 -6.88 7.85
C LEU A 35 0.09 -5.71 6.89
N SER A 36 -0.65 -4.62 7.10
CA SER A 36 -0.53 -3.40 6.29
C SER A 36 0.76 -2.64 6.60
N THR A 37 1.18 -2.66 7.87
CA THR A 37 2.41 -2.00 8.32
C THR A 37 3.65 -2.67 7.74
N ASP A 38 3.66 -3.99 7.55
CA ASP A 38 4.79 -4.70 6.93
C ASP A 38 5.09 -4.19 5.51
N GLN A 39 4.04 -4.03 4.69
CA GLN A 39 4.17 -3.45 3.36
C GLN A 39 4.63 -1.98 3.40
N LEU A 40 4.11 -1.21 4.36
CA LEU A 40 4.49 0.18 4.56
C LEU A 40 5.97 0.32 4.99
N LEU A 41 6.44 -0.54 5.90
CA LEU A 41 7.81 -0.58 6.36
C LEU A 41 8.76 -1.03 5.26
N TYR A 42 8.38 -2.02 4.46
CA TYR A 42 9.12 -2.42 3.25
C TYR A 42 9.25 -1.25 2.27
N PHE A 43 8.15 -0.54 2.01
CA PHE A 43 8.15 0.64 1.14
C PHE A 43 9.01 1.77 1.68
N LEU A 44 8.95 2.05 2.99
CA LEU A 44 9.77 3.09 3.63
C LEU A 44 11.26 2.74 3.62
N GLN A 45 11.63 1.48 3.89
CA GLN A 45 13.02 1.02 3.79
C GLN A 45 13.54 1.15 2.35
N ARG A 46 12.72 0.82 1.35
CA ARG A 46 13.06 0.97 -0.07
C ARG A 46 13.16 2.45 -0.48
N SER A 47 12.25 3.29 0.01
CA SER A 47 12.20 4.72 -0.34
C SER A 47 13.37 5.51 0.24
N ARG A 48 13.86 5.19 1.45
CA ARG A 48 15.08 5.80 1.99
C ARG A 48 16.34 5.51 1.15
N SER A 49 16.36 4.41 0.41
CA SER A 49 17.46 4.14 -0.53
C SER A 49 17.37 5.00 -1.81
N VAL A 50 16.21 5.58 -2.10
CA VAL A 50 15.95 6.42 -3.28
C VAL A 50 16.09 7.90 -2.95
N GLU A 51 15.78 8.31 -1.71
CA GLU A 51 15.95 9.70 -1.22
C GLU A 51 17.40 10.20 -1.20
N GLN A 52 18.41 9.35 -1.43
CA GLN A 52 19.78 9.81 -1.63
C GLN A 52 19.98 10.53 -2.99
N PHE A 53 19.00 10.44 -3.89
CA PHE A 53 18.97 11.18 -5.14
C PHE A 53 17.85 12.22 -5.06
N ASP A 54 18.18 13.37 -4.47
CA ASP A 54 17.34 14.57 -4.35
C ASP A 54 17.12 15.27 -5.71
N ASP A 55 17.07 14.49 -6.79
CA ASP A 55 16.86 14.94 -8.14
C ASP A 55 15.52 14.38 -8.65
N PRO A 56 14.47 15.21 -8.80
CA PRO A 56 13.14 14.78 -9.23
C PRO A 56 13.13 14.12 -10.62
N THR A 57 14.25 14.19 -11.36
CA THR A 57 14.45 13.49 -12.63
C THR A 57 14.76 11.98 -12.48
N LEU A 58 15.24 11.51 -11.32
CA LEU A 58 15.52 10.10 -11.05
C LEU A 58 14.31 9.29 -10.58
N MET A 59 13.20 9.94 -10.26
CA MET A 59 11.99 9.27 -9.78
C MET A 59 11.23 8.54 -10.89
N TYR A 60 11.53 8.83 -12.14
CA TYR A 60 10.96 8.15 -13.30
C TYR A 60 11.92 7.06 -13.80
N PRO A 61 11.43 5.84 -14.09
CA PRO A 61 12.27 4.81 -14.66
C PRO A 61 12.86 5.31 -15.99
N SER A 62 14.17 5.16 -16.17
CA SER A 62 14.83 5.47 -17.43
C SER A 62 14.22 4.60 -18.54
N ILE A 63 13.54 5.21 -19.51
CA ILE A 63 12.93 4.48 -20.63
C ILE A 63 13.98 4.33 -21.74
N SER A 64 14.34 3.09 -22.06
CA SER A 64 15.18 2.77 -23.23
C SER A 64 14.28 2.39 -24.39
N ILE A 65 14.46 3.05 -25.54
CA ILE A 65 13.68 2.79 -26.76
C ILE A 65 14.64 2.28 -27.84
N ILE A 66 14.36 1.10 -28.37
CA ILE A 66 15.07 0.52 -29.51
C ILE A 66 14.15 0.62 -30.72
N VAL A 67 14.57 1.36 -31.74
CA VAL A 67 13.81 1.55 -32.98
C VAL A 67 14.63 1.00 -34.15
N PRO A 68 14.08 0.10 -34.98
CA PRO A 68 14.75 -0.35 -36.18
C PRO A 68 14.77 0.77 -37.24
N ALA A 69 15.95 1.14 -37.73
CA ALA A 69 16.12 2.19 -38.74
C ALA A 69 16.64 1.60 -40.06
N TYR A 70 15.74 1.15 -40.93
CA TYR A 70 16.08 0.66 -42.27
C TYR A 70 15.66 1.68 -43.34
N ASN A 71 16.61 2.16 -44.14
CA ASN A 71 16.40 3.17 -45.19
C ASN A 71 15.76 4.50 -44.71
N GLU A 72 15.97 4.88 -43.44
CA GLU A 72 15.43 6.12 -42.86
C GLU A 72 16.33 7.36 -43.04
N GLU A 73 17.29 7.37 -43.96
CA GLU A 73 18.29 8.44 -44.12
C GLU A 73 17.69 9.86 -44.13
N LYS A 74 16.51 10.03 -44.76
CA LYS A 74 15.84 11.34 -44.87
C LYS A 74 14.91 11.68 -43.69
N THR A 75 14.53 10.71 -42.89
CA THR A 75 13.44 10.84 -41.89
C THR A 75 13.92 10.63 -40.46
N ILE A 76 15.08 9.98 -40.26
CA ILE A 76 15.62 9.61 -38.94
C ILE A 76 15.74 10.80 -37.99
N VAL A 77 16.10 11.98 -38.49
CA VAL A 77 16.23 13.20 -37.67
C VAL A 77 14.88 13.65 -37.13
N ALA A 78 13.82 13.61 -37.95
CA ALA A 78 12.47 13.96 -37.52
C ALA A 78 11.93 12.93 -36.52
N SER A 79 12.18 11.64 -36.77
CA SER A 79 11.78 10.55 -35.87
C SER A 79 12.44 10.69 -34.49
N VAL A 80 13.77 10.85 -34.43
CA VAL A 80 14.50 11.03 -33.15
C VAL A 80 14.04 12.29 -32.41
N LYS A 81 13.80 13.38 -33.14
CA LYS A 81 13.30 14.62 -32.55
C LYS A 81 11.91 14.42 -31.91
N SER A 82 11.02 13.69 -32.57
CA SER A 82 9.69 13.35 -32.02
C SER A 82 9.74 12.41 -30.80
N PHE A 83 10.81 11.61 -30.65
CA PHE A 83 10.98 10.76 -29.47
C PHE A 83 11.54 11.51 -28.26
N LEU A 84 12.21 12.64 -28.47
CA LEU A 84 12.89 13.41 -27.42
C LEU A 84 12.13 14.69 -27.03
N GLU A 85 11.41 15.31 -27.97
CA GLU A 85 10.53 16.45 -27.68
C GLU A 85 9.20 15.95 -27.13
N ASN A 86 8.99 16.17 -25.83
CA ASN A 86 7.71 16.10 -25.15
C ASN A 86 7.26 17.54 -24.85
#